data_AF-A0A820IEX9-F1
#
_entry.id   AF-A0A820IEX9-F1
#
_cell.length_a   1.000
_cell.length_b   1.000
_cell.length_c   1.000
_cell.angle_alpha   90.00
_cell.angle_beta   90.00
_cell.angle_gamma   90.00
#
_symmetry.space_group_name_H-M   'P 1'
#
loop_
_entity.id
_entity.type
_entity.pdbx_description
1 polymer ?
#
loop_
_entity_poly.entity_id
_entity_poly.type
_entity_poly.pdbx_seq_one_letter_code
_entity_poly.pdbx_strand_id
1 'polypeptide(L)'
;MNRFCEIDISFKRLPPVYGYHAERLVSLEKALEPIQPQIDELPYYIKITKRNYHFRSEHRLTHGQSAAVYSYTIEWGDTSLYCVLNKALRSENRQV
;
A
#
# COMPACT_ATOMS: atom_id res chain seq x y z
N MET A 1 13.91 6.99 8.41
CA MET A 1 12.74 7.83 8.77
C MET A 1 12.09 7.28 10.05
N ASN A 2 11.38 8.08 10.84
CA ASN A 2 10.56 7.52 11.92
C ASN A 2 9.25 6.98 11.33
N ARG A 3 9.04 5.66 11.44
CA ARG A 3 7.87 4.94 10.93
C ARG A 3 6.58 5.52 11.53
N PHE A 4 5.59 5.78 10.68
CA PHE A 4 4.26 6.29 11.09
C PHE A 4 4.27 7.68 11.77
N CYS A 5 5.34 8.47 11.67
CA CYS A 5 5.36 9.84 12.18
C CYS A 5 4.71 10.87 11.24
N GLU A 6 4.30 10.47 10.04
CA GLU A 6 3.44 11.28 9.15
C GLU A 6 1.99 11.30 9.65
N ILE A 7 1.80 11.67 10.90
CA ILE A 7 0.49 11.95 11.48
C ILE A 7 0.20 13.42 11.17
N ASP A 8 -0.52 13.66 10.07
CA ASP A 8 -1.17 14.94 9.86
C ASP A 8 -2.29 15.05 10.91
N ILE A 9 -2.11 15.96 11.87
CA ILE A 9 -3.03 16.20 13.00
C ILE A 9 -4.33 16.87 12.50
N SER A 10 -4.38 17.31 11.23
CA SER A 10 -5.59 17.83 10.64
C SER A 10 -6.56 16.69 10.31
N PHE A 11 -7.48 16.41 11.23
CA PHE A 11 -8.59 15.47 11.04
C PHE A 11 -9.63 16.00 10.04
N LYS A 12 -9.23 16.21 8.79
CA LYS A 12 -10.17 16.56 7.73
C LYS A 12 -11.09 15.36 7.46
N ARG A 13 -12.40 15.56 7.60
CA ARG A 13 -13.40 14.54 7.26
C ARG A 13 -13.51 14.44 5.75
N LEU A 14 -12.78 13.49 5.21
CA LEU A 14 -12.77 13.15 3.80
C LEU A 14 -13.86 12.10 3.52
N PRO A 15 -14.72 12.28 2.48
CA PRO A 15 -15.70 11.24 2.12
C PRO A 15 -14.98 9.95 1.71
N PRO A 16 -15.62 8.77 1.86
CA PRO A 16 -15.09 7.52 1.35
C PRO A 16 -14.78 7.58 -0.15
N VAL A 17 -13.77 6.83 -0.59
CA VAL A 17 -13.54 6.62 -2.03
C VAL A 17 -14.60 5.61 -2.51
N TYR A 18 -15.66 6.12 -3.11
CA TYR A 18 -16.75 5.30 -3.65
C TYR A 18 -16.28 4.50 -4.87
N GLY A 19 -16.95 3.38 -5.16
CA GLY A 19 -16.66 2.51 -6.31
C GLY A 19 -15.56 1.47 -6.08
N TYR A 20 -14.57 1.74 -5.21
CA TYR A 20 -13.43 0.82 -5.00
C TYR A 20 -13.84 -0.58 -4.49
N HIS A 21 -14.95 -0.69 -3.76
CA HIS A 21 -15.48 -1.98 -3.30
C HIS A 21 -15.97 -2.90 -4.43
N ALA A 22 -16.31 -2.32 -5.59
CA ALA A 22 -16.77 -3.04 -6.77
C ALA A 22 -15.63 -3.37 -7.75
N GLU A 23 -14.43 -2.83 -7.48
CA GLU A 23 -13.25 -3.09 -8.29
C GLU A 23 -12.81 -4.55 -8.19
N ARG A 24 -12.33 -5.08 -9.31
CA ARG A 24 -11.85 -6.46 -9.35
C ARG A 24 -10.51 -6.57 -8.61
N LEU A 25 -10.39 -7.60 -7.77
CA LEU A 25 -9.10 -7.95 -7.19
C LEU A 25 -8.11 -8.34 -8.29
N VAL A 26 -6.97 -7.64 -8.31
CA VAL A 26 -5.85 -7.88 -9.23
C VAL A 26 -4.61 -8.35 -8.47
N SER A 27 -3.57 -8.71 -9.21
CA SER A 27 -2.28 -9.04 -8.60
C SER A 27 -1.62 -7.80 -7.98
N LEU A 28 -0.70 -8.02 -7.04
CA LEU A 28 0.02 -6.93 -6.37
C LEU A 28 0.77 -6.04 -7.37
N GLU A 29 1.35 -6.61 -8.42
CA GLU A 29 2.04 -5.85 -9.47
C GLU A 29 1.08 -4.89 -10.17
N LYS A 30 -0.09 -5.41 -10.56
CA LYS A 30 -1.07 -4.63 -11.30
C LYS A 30 -1.69 -3.54 -10.42
N ALA A 31 -1.87 -3.81 -9.13
CA ALA A 31 -2.35 -2.83 -8.17
C ALA A 31 -1.35 -1.67 -7.95
N LEU A 32 -0.04 -1.94 -8.03
CA LEU A 32 1.00 -0.96 -7.74
C LEU A 32 1.54 -0.24 -8.99
N GLU A 33 1.19 -0.70 -10.20
CA GLU A 33 1.56 -0.08 -11.47
C GLU A 33 1.29 1.44 -11.52
N PRO A 34 0.14 1.98 -11.06
CA PRO A 34 -0.13 3.42 -11.12
C PRO A 34 0.81 4.27 -10.24
N ILE A 35 1.38 3.66 -9.19
CA ILE A 35 2.26 4.35 -8.24
C ILE A 35 3.73 3.97 -8.40
N GLN A 36 4.05 3.14 -9.40
CA GLN A 36 5.42 2.78 -9.74
C GLN A 36 6.37 3.97 -9.92
N PRO A 37 5.95 5.09 -10.57
CA PRO A 37 6.84 6.25 -10.70
C PRO A 37 7.17 6.97 -9.37
N GLN A 38 6.45 6.67 -8.29
CA GLN A 38 6.58 7.34 -6.99
C GLN A 38 7.43 6.54 -5.99
N ILE A 39 7.78 5.29 -6.33
CA ILE A 39 8.49 4.37 -5.47
C ILE A 39 9.70 3.84 -6.22
N ASP A 40 10.88 4.26 -5.76
CA ASP A 40 12.13 3.77 -6.31
C ASP A 40 12.26 2.27 -6.07
N GLU A 41 12.77 1.56 -7.08
CA GLU A 41 12.99 0.12 -7.02
C GLU A 41 11.73 -0.72 -6.66
N LEU A 42 10.51 -0.21 -6.93
CA LEU A 42 9.26 -0.93 -6.68
C LEU A 42 9.28 -2.41 -7.11
N PRO A 43 9.78 -2.78 -8.32
CA PRO A 43 9.85 -4.18 -8.73
C PRO A 43 10.72 -5.06 -7.80
N TYR A 44 11.79 -4.50 -7.25
CA TYR A 44 12.65 -5.19 -6.28
C TYR A 44 11.91 -5.43 -4.97
N TYR A 45 11.19 -4.42 -4.46
CA TYR A 45 10.39 -4.57 -3.26
C TYR A 45 9.24 -5.56 -3.43
N ILE A 46 8.56 -5.57 -4.58
CA ILE A 46 7.55 -6.59 -4.90
C ILE A 46 8.18 -7.99 -4.85
N LYS A 47 9.39 -8.16 -5.40
CA LYS A 47 10.12 -9.44 -5.36
C LYS A 47 10.53 -9.86 -3.95
N ILE A 48 10.97 -8.92 -3.10
CA ILE A 48 11.24 -9.18 -1.67
C ILE A 48 9.96 -9.62 -0.97
N THR A 49 8.89 -8.87 -1.18
CA THR A 49 7.58 -9.14 -0.56
C THR A 49 7.14 -10.55 -0.93
N LYS A 50 7.25 -10.92 -2.21
CA LYS A 50 7.05 -12.29 -2.72
C LYS A 50 7.86 -13.38 -2.06
N ARG A 51 9.14 -13.13 -1.79
CA ARG A 51 10.03 -14.10 -1.15
C ARG A 51 9.77 -14.25 0.35
N ASN A 52 9.41 -13.15 1.01
CA ASN A 52 9.20 -13.08 2.45
C ASN A 52 7.75 -13.34 2.88
N TYR A 53 6.87 -13.77 1.96
CA TYR A 53 5.57 -14.35 2.30
C TYR A 53 5.75 -15.71 3.00
N HIS A 54 6.39 -15.72 4.16
CA HIS A 54 6.40 -16.90 5.02
C HIS A 54 5.00 -17.08 5.61
N PHE A 55 4.31 -18.06 5.02
CA PHE A 55 2.97 -18.47 5.39
C PHE A 55 3.00 -19.24 6.72
N ARG A 56 2.53 -18.58 7.78
CA ARG A 56 1.77 -19.21 8.86
C ARG A 56 0.53 -18.38 9.06
N SER A 57 -0.40 -18.44 8.11
CA SER A 57 -1.68 -17.73 8.27
C SER A 57 -2.53 -18.51 9.29
N GLU A 58 -2.33 -18.20 10.57
CA GLU A 58 -3.28 -18.50 11.65
C GLU A 58 -4.65 -17.78 11.43
N HIS A 59 -4.73 -16.89 10.43
CA HIS A 59 -5.82 -15.91 10.26
C HIS A 59 -6.66 -16.06 8.97
N ARG A 60 -6.60 -17.20 8.27
CA ARG A 60 -7.39 -17.49 7.05
C ARG A 60 -7.26 -16.43 5.92
N LEU A 61 -6.12 -15.77 5.80
CA LEU A 61 -5.89 -14.79 4.73
C LEU A 61 -5.45 -15.49 3.43
N THR A 62 -5.93 -14.98 2.29
CA THR A 62 -5.40 -15.38 0.99
C THR A 62 -3.96 -14.89 0.79
N HIS A 63 -3.23 -15.53 -0.12
CA HIS A 63 -1.87 -15.16 -0.44
C HIS A 63 -1.72 -13.66 -0.80
N GLY A 64 -2.64 -13.13 -1.62
CA GLY A 64 -2.65 -11.73 -2.01
C GLY A 64 -2.95 -10.75 -0.86
N GLN A 65 -3.74 -11.17 0.12
CA GLN A 65 -4.08 -10.31 1.27
C GLN A 65 -2.91 -10.22 2.26
N SER A 66 -2.31 -11.36 2.62
CA SER A 66 -1.07 -11.36 3.41
C SER A 66 0.01 -10.54 2.72
N ALA A 67 0.02 -10.61 1.39
CA ALA A 67 0.95 -9.86 0.59
C ALA A 67 0.81 -8.35 0.69
N ALA A 68 -0.40 -7.85 0.52
CA ALA A 68 -0.71 -6.44 0.67
C ALA A 68 -0.36 -5.91 2.06
N VAL A 69 -0.68 -6.67 3.12
CA VAL A 69 -0.37 -6.28 4.50
C VAL A 69 1.14 -6.22 4.73
N TYR A 70 1.89 -7.22 4.27
CA TYR A 70 3.35 -7.21 4.39
C TYR A 70 3.95 -6.02 3.63
N SER A 71 3.56 -5.80 2.36
CA SER A 71 4.03 -4.67 1.55
C SER A 71 3.79 -3.31 2.23
N TYR A 72 2.62 -3.12 2.84
CA TYR A 72 2.28 -1.88 3.53
C TYR A 72 3.08 -1.68 4.82
N THR A 73 3.47 -2.75 5.48
CA THR A 73 4.11 -2.69 6.81
C THR A 73 5.62 -2.60 6.72
N ILE A 74 6.28 -3.09 5.66
CA ILE A 74 7.74 -3.01 5.52
C ILE A 74 8.22 -1.65 5.00
N GLU A 75 9.47 -1.31 5.30
CA GLU A 75 10.11 -0.07 4.83
C GLU A 75 10.85 -0.35 3.52
N TRP A 76 10.53 0.41 2.48
CA TRP A 76 11.11 0.31 1.13
C TRP A 76 12.13 1.43 0.87
N GLY A 77 12.76 1.96 1.94
CA GLY A 77 13.61 3.14 1.83
C GLY A 77 12.81 4.45 1.92
N ASP A 78 13.28 5.49 1.24
CA ASP A 78 12.79 6.87 1.40
C ASP A 78 11.32 7.04 0.95
N THR A 79 10.89 6.30 -0.07
CA THR A 79 9.51 6.33 -0.60
C THR A 79 8.79 5.00 -0.35
N SER A 80 8.54 4.72 0.93
CA SER A 80 7.80 3.52 1.32
C SER A 80 6.33 3.53 0.86
N LEU A 81 5.77 2.34 0.56
CA LEU A 81 4.41 2.19 0.08
C LEU A 81 3.37 2.90 0.96
N TYR A 82 3.50 2.76 2.28
CA TYR A 82 2.57 3.39 3.21
C TYR A 82 2.63 4.92 3.17
N CYS A 83 3.80 5.53 2.93
CA CYS A 83 3.94 6.98 2.78
C CYS A 83 3.17 7.46 1.56
N VAL A 84 3.41 6.84 0.41
CA VAL A 84 2.76 7.19 -0.87
C VAL A 84 1.24 7.02 -0.77
N LEU A 85 0.78 5.88 -0.28
CA LEU A 85 -0.66 5.60 -0.14
C LEU A 85 -1.34 6.54 0.86
N ASN A 86 -0.75 6.76 2.04
CA ASN A 86 -1.37 7.64 3.03
C ASN A 86 -1.41 9.09 2.57
N LYS A 87 -0.38 9.55 1.85
CA LYS A 87 -0.37 10.88 1.24
C LYS A 87 -1.49 11.02 0.19
N ALA A 88 -1.67 10.02 -0.67
CA ALA A 88 -2.75 10.02 -1.66
C ALA A 88 -4.14 9.98 -1.00
N LEU A 89 -4.35 9.14 0.02
CA LEU A 89 -5.62 9.01 0.74
C LEU A 89 -6.00 10.25 1.56
N ARG A 90 -5.01 11.06 1.96
CA ARG A 90 -5.21 12.34 2.67
C ARG A 90 -5.33 13.54 1.74
N SER A 91 -5.01 13.39 0.46
CA SER A 91 -5.22 14.43 -0.54
C SER A 91 -6.71 14.77 -0.63
N GLU A 92 -7.04 16.06 -0.77
CA GLU A 92 -8.41 16.49 -1.06
C GLU A 92 -8.81 16.07 -2.48
N ASN A 93 -7.84 16.11 -3.40
CA ASN A 93 -8.01 15.60 -4.75
C ASN A 93 -7.66 14.11 -4.80
N ARG A 94 -8.70 13.26 -4.75
CA ARG A 94 -8.62 11.78 -4.81
C ARG A 94 -9.15 11.21 -6.13
N GLN A 95 -9.16 12.03 -7.18
CA GLN A 95 -9.39 11.58 -8.55
C GLN A 95 -8.09 10.91 -9.03
N VAL A 96 -7.94 9.62 -8.73
CA VAL A 96 -6.86 8.77 -9.24
C VAL A 96 -7.42 7.94 -10.38
#